data_AF-A0AAP2GKI2-F1
#
_entry.id   AF-A0AAP2GKI2-F1
#
_cell.length_a   1.000
_cell.length_b   1.000
_cell.length_c   1.000
_cell.angle_alpha   90.00
_cell.angle_beta   90.00
_cell.angle_gamma   90.00
#
_symmetry.space_group_name_H-M   'P 1'
#
loop_
_entity.id
_entity.type
_entity.pdbx_description
1 polymer ?
#
loop_
_entity_poly.entity_id
_entity_poly.type
_entity_poly.pdbx_seq_one_letter_code
_entity_poly.pdbx_strand_id
1 'polypeptide(L)'
;MKFEKDVFISYAHIDDEPLVEGQKGWISEFHRSLEIRLAQLLGKKPVIWRDPKLQGNDHFADEIVDQLPRIALLVSVLSPRYVKSAWCVKEVTQFCEVSKSNIGVRVKNKSRIFKIIKTPVKREDHPEMIRDLLGYEFYRTDPQTGRAKELSKLFGADHEQAYWQKLDDLAYDIRDLLEAMTDDSKHEIKVQEKKCVYLAETTSDLEEYRESLRRELQQHGYHILPDLRLPVVYGDLKERVEQWLAQCCFSVHLVGGHYGIVPEGSQRSVVELQNELAAARSQQSGLPRIVWLVPDQKTDDARQSTFINALKTGSNAQAGADLLVTSLEEVKSVILARLQTISKQQDAPPPQDPPADQPPRVYLICDQQDLNSSSLRKLEDHLFAQQMEVILPVFEGDESQVRIEHQENLKTCTGVIIYFGAGNELWLRSKLRDLVKISGYGRTQPLKAKAVYVAEPDSDPKERFRSHEVTVVRATGGFSGDLVKELIEKLKA
;
A
#
# COMPACT_ATOMS: atom_id res chain seq x y z
N MET A 1 8.37 -21.66 -23.15
CA MET A 1 8.22 -21.40 -24.61
C MET A 1 9.10 -20.19 -24.94
N LYS A 2 9.85 -20.18 -26.06
CA LYS A 2 10.76 -19.06 -26.38
C LYS A 2 10.14 -18.19 -27.47
N PHE A 3 9.84 -16.94 -27.16
CA PHE A 3 9.43 -15.94 -28.16
C PHE A 3 10.64 -15.56 -29.02
N GLU A 4 10.42 -15.29 -30.31
CA GLU A 4 11.49 -14.85 -31.23
C GLU A 4 11.81 -13.37 -31.06
N LYS A 5 10.80 -12.58 -30.66
CA LYS A 5 10.88 -11.14 -30.44
C LYS A 5 10.45 -10.81 -29.02
N ASP A 6 11.23 -10.00 -28.32
CA ASP A 6 10.95 -9.62 -26.94
C ASP A 6 9.84 -8.57 -26.89
N VAL A 7 9.90 -7.56 -27.77
CA VAL A 7 8.97 -6.42 -27.75
C VAL A 7 8.57 -6.03 -29.16
N PHE A 8 7.27 -5.79 -29.38
CA PHE A 8 6.76 -5.09 -30.56
C PHE A 8 6.22 -3.71 -30.18
N ILE A 9 6.68 -2.66 -30.86
CA ILE A 9 6.20 -1.29 -30.70
C ILE A 9 5.16 -1.00 -31.80
N SER A 10 3.90 -0.93 -31.39
CA SER A 10 2.76 -0.49 -32.21
C SER A 10 2.57 1.02 -32.05
N TYR A 11 2.54 1.74 -33.16
CA TYR A 11 2.45 3.21 -33.19
C TYR A 11 1.84 3.69 -34.52
N ALA A 12 1.40 4.95 -34.58
CA ALA A 12 1.00 5.54 -35.85
C ALA A 12 2.20 6.21 -36.55
N HIS A 13 2.42 5.95 -37.85
CA HIS A 13 3.63 6.41 -38.55
C HIS A 13 3.90 7.92 -38.45
N ILE A 14 2.86 8.76 -38.50
CA ILE A 14 3.01 10.22 -38.36
C ILE A 14 3.63 10.62 -37.01
N ASP A 15 3.54 9.77 -35.99
CA ASP A 15 4.16 10.02 -34.68
C ASP A 15 5.68 9.87 -34.69
N ASP A 16 6.25 9.27 -35.75
CA ASP A 16 7.69 9.16 -36.00
C ASP A 16 8.19 10.15 -37.06
N GLU A 17 7.35 11.07 -37.54
CA GLU A 17 7.82 12.17 -38.38
C GLU A 17 8.56 13.19 -37.51
N PRO A 18 9.82 13.55 -37.87
CA PRO A 18 10.57 14.53 -37.11
C PRO A 18 10.03 15.94 -37.34
N LEU A 19 9.88 16.71 -36.26
CA LEU A 19 9.48 18.12 -36.34
C LEU A 19 10.59 19.03 -36.90
N VAL A 20 11.84 18.60 -36.79
CA VAL A 20 13.03 19.32 -37.25
C VAL A 20 13.76 18.46 -38.26
N GLU A 21 14.04 19.03 -39.44
CA GLU A 21 14.75 18.34 -40.51
C GLU A 21 16.14 17.86 -40.03
N GLY A 22 16.51 16.64 -40.44
CA GLY A 22 17.77 16.00 -40.03
C GLY A 22 17.74 15.31 -38.66
N GLN A 23 16.64 15.41 -37.90
CA GLN A 23 16.46 14.68 -36.64
C GLN A 23 15.67 13.39 -36.85
N LYS A 24 15.76 12.49 -35.86
CA LYS A 24 14.92 11.28 -35.79
C LYS A 24 13.57 11.62 -35.16
N GLY A 25 12.53 10.91 -35.58
CA GLY A 25 11.21 10.99 -34.96
C GLY A 25 11.17 10.47 -33.53
N TRP A 26 10.07 10.77 -32.85
CA TRP A 26 9.88 10.43 -31.45
C TRP A 26 9.95 8.90 -31.22
N ILE A 27 9.33 8.11 -32.10
CA ILE A 27 9.29 6.65 -31.98
C ILE A 27 10.66 6.02 -32.23
N SER A 28 11.42 6.55 -33.19
CA SER A 28 12.79 6.17 -33.48
C SER A 28 13.71 6.39 -32.28
N GLU A 29 13.61 7.55 -31.64
CA GLU A 29 14.37 7.86 -30.42
C GLU A 29 13.91 7.00 -29.24
N PHE A 30 12.61 6.79 -29.08
CA PHE A 30 12.04 5.93 -28.05
C PHE A 30 12.52 4.48 -28.19
N HIS A 31 12.43 3.89 -29.37
CA HIS A 31 12.95 2.54 -29.65
C HIS A 31 14.43 2.47 -29.28
N ARG A 32 15.28 3.37 -29.80
CA ARG A 32 16.72 3.35 -29.53
C ARG A 32 17.01 3.41 -28.02
N SER A 33 16.32 4.28 -27.32
CA SER A 33 16.54 4.50 -25.88
C SER A 33 16.11 3.28 -25.07
N LEU A 34 14.93 2.72 -25.40
CA LEU A 34 14.40 1.52 -24.76
C LEU A 34 15.30 0.31 -25.02
N GLU A 35 15.79 0.12 -26.26
CA GLU A 35 16.71 -0.98 -26.63
C GLU A 35 18.00 -0.93 -25.81
N ILE A 36 18.62 0.25 -25.71
CA ILE A 36 19.84 0.44 -24.93
C ILE A 36 19.59 0.16 -23.46
N ARG A 37 18.53 0.75 -22.89
CA ARG A 37 18.25 0.61 -21.46
C ARG A 37 17.88 -0.82 -21.08
N LEU A 38 17.03 -1.47 -21.86
CA LEU A 38 16.69 -2.87 -21.67
C LEU A 38 17.92 -3.78 -21.83
N ALA A 39 18.82 -3.49 -22.77
CA ALA A 39 20.05 -4.25 -22.91
C ALA A 39 20.94 -4.17 -21.66
N GLN A 40 21.05 -2.99 -21.05
CA GLN A 40 21.76 -2.80 -19.79
C GLN A 40 21.11 -3.59 -18.65
N LEU A 41 19.79 -3.59 -18.58
CA LEU A 41 19.03 -4.26 -17.52
C LEU A 41 19.01 -5.78 -17.66
N LEU A 42 18.92 -6.32 -18.88
CA LEU A 42 18.86 -7.76 -19.16
C LEU A 42 20.24 -8.42 -19.28
N GLY A 43 21.31 -7.64 -19.41
CA GLY A 43 22.66 -8.15 -19.71
C GLY A 43 22.81 -8.77 -21.10
N LYS A 44 21.81 -8.63 -21.98
CA LYS A 44 21.80 -9.10 -23.37
C LYS A 44 21.01 -8.13 -24.23
N LYS A 45 21.31 -8.08 -25.53
CA LYS A 45 20.57 -7.23 -26.46
C LYS A 45 19.15 -7.78 -26.67
N PRO A 46 18.08 -7.02 -26.36
CA PRO A 46 16.71 -7.44 -26.63
C PRO A 46 16.40 -7.33 -28.12
N VAL A 47 15.47 -8.16 -28.60
CA VAL A 47 14.92 -8.07 -29.96
C VAL A 47 13.65 -7.22 -29.93
N ILE A 48 13.82 -5.91 -30.15
CA ILE A 48 12.72 -4.97 -30.27
C ILE A 48 12.41 -4.75 -31.75
N TRP A 49 11.14 -4.90 -32.10
CA TRP A 49 10.66 -4.73 -33.45
C TRP A 49 9.63 -3.60 -33.51
N ARG A 50 9.63 -2.87 -34.62
CA ARG A 50 8.63 -1.87 -34.99
C ARG A 50 8.55 -1.87 -36.51
N ASP A 51 7.40 -1.52 -37.08
CA ASP A 51 7.28 -1.38 -38.52
C ASP A 51 7.68 0.05 -38.95
N PRO A 52 8.74 0.24 -39.76
CA PRO A 52 9.11 1.56 -40.27
C PRO A 52 8.25 2.03 -41.46
N LYS A 53 7.46 1.17 -42.13
CA LYS A 53 6.75 1.51 -43.38
C LYS A 53 5.48 0.67 -43.60
N LEU A 54 4.30 1.20 -43.24
CA LEU A 54 3.04 0.84 -43.89
C LEU A 54 2.50 2.06 -44.62
N GLN A 55 2.61 2.07 -45.95
CA GLN A 55 1.74 2.90 -46.77
C GLN A 55 0.37 2.21 -46.84
N GLY A 56 -0.70 3.00 -46.80
CA GLY A 56 -2.07 2.57 -46.48
C GLY A 56 -2.77 1.64 -47.48
N ASN A 57 -2.05 0.81 -48.25
CA ASN A 57 -2.64 -0.17 -49.16
C ASN A 57 -1.82 -1.46 -49.35
N ASP A 58 -0.91 -1.79 -48.43
CA ASP A 58 0.04 -2.88 -48.60
C ASP A 58 -0.40 -4.22 -47.93
N HIS A 59 -0.13 -5.33 -48.63
CA HIS A 59 -0.25 -6.74 -48.18
C HIS A 59 0.57 -7.10 -46.91
N PHE A 60 1.30 -6.14 -46.33
CA PHE A 60 2.12 -6.29 -45.12
C PHE A 60 1.32 -6.51 -43.83
N ALA A 61 0.00 -6.23 -43.88
CA ALA A 61 -0.90 -6.46 -42.77
C ALA A 61 -0.84 -7.91 -42.22
N ASP A 62 -0.81 -8.89 -43.12
CA ASP A 62 -0.81 -10.29 -42.73
C ASP A 62 0.56 -10.71 -42.14
N GLU A 63 1.67 -10.13 -42.60
CA GLU A 63 3.02 -10.40 -42.07
C GLU A 63 3.18 -9.97 -40.61
N ILE A 64 2.57 -8.86 -40.19
CA ILE A 64 2.58 -8.43 -38.77
C ILE A 64 1.81 -9.44 -37.95
N VAL A 65 0.59 -9.78 -38.39
CA VAL A 65 -0.30 -10.71 -37.70
C VAL A 65 0.33 -12.08 -37.51
N ASP A 66 1.05 -12.58 -38.54
CA ASP A 66 1.77 -13.85 -38.51
C ASP A 66 2.92 -13.87 -37.48
N GLN A 67 3.46 -12.71 -37.13
CA GLN A 67 4.55 -12.57 -36.17
C GLN A 67 4.06 -12.33 -34.73
N LEU A 68 2.82 -11.87 -34.52
CA LEU A 68 2.25 -11.64 -33.19
C LEU A 68 2.31 -12.86 -32.25
N PRO A 69 2.08 -14.11 -32.70
CA PRO A 69 2.25 -15.29 -31.84
C PRO A 69 3.68 -15.47 -31.30
N ARG A 70 4.68 -14.88 -31.97
CA ARG A 70 6.11 -15.01 -31.65
C ARG A 70 6.66 -13.81 -30.87
N ILE A 71 5.80 -12.86 -30.50
CA ILE A 71 6.13 -11.67 -29.73
C ILE A 71 5.79 -11.88 -28.25
N ALA A 72 6.75 -11.60 -27.35
CA ALA A 72 6.52 -11.70 -25.93
C ALA A 72 5.62 -10.57 -25.42
N LEU A 73 5.94 -9.32 -25.75
CA LEU A 73 5.28 -8.11 -25.23
C LEU A 73 4.88 -7.12 -26.32
N LEU A 74 3.74 -6.46 -26.12
CA LEU A 74 3.25 -5.37 -26.97
C LEU A 74 3.42 -4.02 -26.25
N VAL A 75 4.01 -3.04 -26.94
CA VAL A 75 4.11 -1.64 -26.51
C VAL A 75 3.24 -0.81 -27.45
N SER A 76 2.10 -0.32 -26.96
CA SER A 76 1.17 0.50 -27.74
C SER A 76 1.37 1.97 -27.43
N VAL A 77 1.86 2.74 -28.41
CA VAL A 77 2.10 4.19 -28.28
C VAL A 77 0.87 4.97 -28.75
N LEU A 78 0.05 5.38 -27.79
CA LEU A 78 -1.20 6.11 -28.03
C LEU A 78 -0.93 7.59 -28.34
N SER A 79 -1.65 8.05 -29.36
CA SER A 79 -1.75 9.43 -29.83
C SER A 79 -3.14 9.62 -30.48
N PRO A 80 -3.56 10.86 -30.76
CA PRO A 80 -4.76 11.12 -31.56
C PRO A 80 -4.78 10.38 -32.91
N ARG A 81 -3.62 10.15 -33.54
CA ARG A 81 -3.56 9.38 -34.80
C ARG A 81 -3.72 7.89 -34.54
N TYR A 82 -3.12 7.36 -33.48
CA TYR A 82 -3.17 5.94 -33.10
C TYR A 82 -4.62 5.45 -32.96
N VAL A 83 -5.44 6.15 -32.16
CA VAL A 83 -6.83 5.75 -31.92
C VAL A 83 -7.73 5.86 -33.15
N LYS A 84 -7.36 6.70 -34.12
CA LYS A 84 -8.04 6.85 -35.42
C LYS A 84 -7.49 5.91 -36.49
N SER A 85 -6.50 5.09 -36.16
CA SER A 85 -5.90 4.12 -37.07
C SER A 85 -6.56 2.77 -36.83
N ALA A 86 -7.42 2.34 -37.76
CA ALA A 86 -8.02 1.00 -37.72
C ALA A 86 -6.96 -0.11 -37.62
N TRP A 87 -5.79 0.13 -38.20
CA TRP A 87 -4.64 -0.76 -38.15
C TRP A 87 -4.08 -0.92 -36.73
N CYS A 88 -3.75 0.19 -36.06
CA CYS A 88 -3.18 0.16 -34.71
C CYS A 88 -4.15 -0.49 -33.70
N VAL A 89 -5.46 -0.22 -33.85
CA VAL A 89 -6.50 -0.86 -33.03
C VAL A 89 -6.55 -2.36 -33.31
N LYS A 90 -6.50 -2.77 -34.58
CA LYS A 90 -6.49 -4.19 -34.99
C LYS A 90 -5.27 -4.94 -34.45
N GLU A 91 -4.09 -4.32 -34.41
CA GLU A 91 -2.88 -4.94 -33.83
C GLU A 91 -3.07 -5.30 -32.34
N VAL A 92 -3.67 -4.42 -31.56
CA VAL A 92 -4.00 -4.68 -30.14
C VAL A 92 -5.02 -5.82 -30.02
N THR A 93 -6.07 -5.80 -30.85
CA THR A 93 -7.08 -6.87 -30.87
C THR A 93 -6.46 -8.21 -31.19
N GLN A 94 -5.68 -8.27 -32.26
CA GLN A 94 -5.07 -9.50 -32.74
C GLN A 94 -4.06 -10.03 -31.74
N PHE A 95 -3.24 -9.15 -31.13
CA PHE A 95 -2.31 -9.57 -30.08
C PHE A 95 -3.04 -10.20 -28.89
N CYS A 96 -4.16 -9.62 -28.46
CA CYS A 96 -5.01 -10.19 -27.43
C CYS A 96 -5.57 -11.56 -27.81
N GLU A 97 -6.01 -11.72 -29.07
CA GLU A 97 -6.57 -12.97 -29.59
C GLU A 97 -5.53 -14.09 -29.68
N VAL A 98 -4.38 -13.84 -30.33
CA VAL A 98 -3.30 -14.84 -30.44
C VAL A 98 -2.69 -15.17 -29.08
N SER A 99 -2.78 -14.23 -28.12
CA SER A 99 -2.32 -14.47 -26.76
C SER A 99 -3.23 -15.44 -25.98
N LYS A 100 -4.50 -15.61 -26.36
CA LYS A 100 -5.37 -16.65 -25.77
C LYS A 100 -4.87 -18.07 -26.09
N SER A 101 -4.20 -18.24 -27.22
CA SER A 101 -3.62 -19.52 -27.66
C SER A 101 -2.18 -19.76 -27.19
N ASN A 102 -1.59 -18.86 -26.39
CA ASN A 102 -0.26 -19.04 -25.80
C ASN A 102 -0.31 -18.91 -24.26
N ILE A 103 0.58 -18.14 -23.63
CA ILE A 103 0.64 -17.92 -22.18
C ILE A 103 -0.42 -16.92 -21.65
N GLY A 104 -1.41 -16.53 -22.45
CA GLY A 104 -2.44 -15.56 -22.09
C GLY A 104 -1.98 -14.12 -22.26
N VAL A 105 -2.91 -13.16 -22.22
CA VAL A 105 -2.61 -11.69 -22.26
C VAL A 105 -2.02 -11.20 -20.94
N ARG A 106 -2.15 -11.98 -19.87
CA ARG A 106 -1.63 -11.69 -18.54
C ARG A 106 -0.70 -12.82 -18.11
N VAL A 107 0.42 -12.45 -17.50
CA VAL A 107 1.32 -13.38 -16.82
C VAL A 107 1.33 -12.97 -15.36
N LYS A 108 0.90 -13.87 -14.47
CA LYS A 108 0.55 -13.54 -13.08
C LYS A 108 -0.49 -12.39 -13.07
N ASN A 109 -0.22 -11.29 -12.38
CA ASN A 109 -1.09 -10.10 -12.35
C ASN A 109 -0.67 -9.01 -13.34
N LYS A 110 0.37 -9.21 -14.17
CA LYS A 110 0.84 -8.16 -15.11
C LYS A 110 0.31 -8.41 -16.53
N SER A 111 -0.10 -7.33 -17.20
CA SER A 111 -0.45 -7.33 -18.62
C SER A 111 0.80 -7.47 -19.49
N ARG A 112 0.69 -8.23 -20.59
CA ARG A 112 1.71 -8.28 -21.67
C ARG A 112 1.67 -7.08 -22.59
N ILE A 113 0.74 -6.17 -22.35
CA ILE A 113 0.57 -4.94 -23.12
C ILE A 113 0.93 -3.75 -22.23
N PHE A 114 1.93 -2.99 -22.68
CA PHE A 114 2.36 -1.74 -22.11
C PHE A 114 1.73 -0.59 -22.88
N LYS A 115 0.87 0.19 -22.21
CA LYS A 115 0.21 1.35 -22.80
C LYS A 115 1.07 2.59 -22.58
N ILE A 116 1.61 3.17 -23.64
CA ILE A 116 2.39 4.40 -23.62
C ILE A 116 1.47 5.51 -24.11
N ILE A 117 1.30 6.60 -23.37
CA ILE A 117 0.50 7.75 -23.81
C ILE A 117 1.48 8.85 -24.20
N LYS A 118 1.79 8.94 -25.50
CA LYS A 118 2.67 9.98 -26.06
C LYS A 118 1.96 11.32 -26.03
N THR A 119 0.74 11.34 -26.56
CA THR A 119 -0.12 12.53 -26.60
C THR A 119 -1.47 12.15 -25.98
N PRO A 120 -2.03 12.92 -25.04
CA PRO A 120 -3.25 12.52 -24.36
C PRO A 120 -4.43 12.42 -25.33
N VAL A 121 -5.21 11.36 -25.13
CA VAL A 121 -6.44 11.06 -25.87
C VAL A 121 -7.54 10.76 -24.87
N LYS A 122 -8.78 11.16 -25.18
CA LYS A 122 -9.95 10.85 -24.36
C LYS A 122 -10.10 9.35 -24.16
N ARG A 123 -10.55 8.95 -22.97
CA ARG A 123 -10.59 7.54 -22.56
C ARG A 123 -11.52 6.70 -23.44
N GLU A 124 -12.65 7.27 -23.84
CA GLU A 124 -13.63 6.64 -24.73
C GLU A 124 -13.03 6.23 -26.08
N ASP A 125 -12.04 6.99 -26.55
CA ASP A 125 -11.35 6.73 -27.81
C ASP A 125 -10.23 5.67 -27.66
N HIS A 126 -9.86 5.27 -26.43
CA HIS A 126 -8.85 4.23 -26.23
C HIS A 126 -9.38 2.86 -26.70
N PRO A 127 -8.53 2.01 -27.30
CA PRO A 127 -8.94 0.65 -27.68
C PRO A 127 -9.45 -0.11 -26.46
N GLU A 128 -10.61 -0.76 -26.60
CA GLU A 128 -11.35 -1.37 -25.49
C GLU A 128 -10.48 -2.31 -24.63
N MET A 129 -9.67 -3.14 -25.27
CA MET A 129 -8.83 -4.16 -24.64
C MET A 129 -7.73 -3.60 -23.73
N ILE A 130 -7.33 -2.35 -23.93
CA ILE A 130 -6.26 -1.69 -23.16
C ILE A 130 -6.74 -0.42 -22.46
N ARG A 131 -8.03 -0.09 -22.57
CA ARG A 131 -8.64 1.13 -22.02
C ARG A 131 -8.37 1.26 -20.52
N ASP A 132 -8.53 0.17 -19.78
CA ASP A 132 -8.44 0.17 -18.31
C ASP A 132 -7.03 -0.11 -17.76
N LEU A 133 -6.08 -0.47 -18.62
CA LEU A 133 -4.67 -0.58 -18.22
C LEU A 133 -4.15 0.77 -17.74
N LEU A 134 -3.29 0.76 -16.73
CA LEU A 134 -2.47 1.94 -16.44
C LEU A 134 -1.52 2.22 -17.62
N GLY A 135 -1.24 3.49 -17.85
CA GLY A 135 -0.37 3.93 -18.94
C GLY A 135 0.87 4.64 -18.44
N TYR A 136 1.94 4.57 -19.23
CA TYR A 136 3.13 5.39 -19.07
C TYR A 136 2.89 6.70 -19.80
N GLU A 137 2.62 7.76 -19.05
CA GLU A 137 2.35 9.09 -19.59
C GLU A 137 3.68 9.76 -19.97
N PHE A 138 3.94 9.84 -21.27
CA PHE A 138 5.09 10.52 -21.86
C PHE A 138 4.73 11.96 -22.25
N TYR A 139 3.96 12.63 -21.40
CA TYR A 139 3.66 14.05 -21.50
C TYR A 139 3.50 14.66 -20.10
N ARG A 140 3.57 15.99 -20.02
CA ARG A 140 3.15 16.75 -18.85
C ARG A 140 2.08 17.75 -19.25
N THR A 141 1.08 17.94 -18.41
CA THR A 141 0.10 19.01 -18.60
C THR A 141 0.64 20.26 -17.95
N ASP A 142 0.80 21.32 -18.74
CA ASP A 142 1.18 22.63 -18.24
C ASP A 142 0.06 23.18 -17.33
N PRO A 143 0.33 23.45 -16.03
CA PRO A 143 -0.71 23.85 -15.09
C PRO A 143 -1.38 25.19 -15.42
N GLN A 144 -0.68 26.09 -16.13
CA GLN A 144 -1.19 27.41 -16.47
C GLN A 144 -2.05 27.39 -17.73
N THR A 145 -1.64 26.59 -18.72
CA THR A 145 -2.30 26.58 -20.04
C THR A 145 -3.22 25.38 -20.25
N GLY A 146 -3.12 24.35 -19.41
CA GLY A 146 -3.82 23.07 -19.58
C GLY A 146 -3.35 22.26 -20.80
N ARG A 147 -2.30 22.71 -21.49
CA ARG A 147 -1.79 22.05 -22.70
C ARG A 147 -0.85 20.93 -22.35
N ALA A 148 -1.04 19.79 -23.00
CA ALA A 148 -0.12 18.68 -22.92
C ALA A 148 1.16 18.99 -23.71
N LYS A 149 2.31 18.79 -23.05
CA LYS A 149 3.65 18.89 -23.62
C LYS A 149 4.27 17.51 -23.61
N GLU A 150 4.57 16.98 -24.78
CA GLU A 150 5.19 15.67 -24.94
C GLU A 150 6.60 15.68 -24.34
N LEU A 151 6.94 14.62 -23.60
CA LEU A 151 8.30 14.41 -23.11
C LEU A 151 9.18 14.00 -24.28
N SER A 152 10.28 14.72 -24.47
CA SER A 152 11.30 14.40 -25.46
C SER A 152 12.67 14.84 -24.99
N LYS A 153 13.71 14.30 -25.62
CA LYS A 153 15.10 14.73 -25.40
C LYS A 153 15.44 16.10 -25.97
N LEU A 154 14.58 16.64 -26.84
CA LEU A 154 14.88 17.84 -27.62
C LEU A 154 14.48 19.14 -26.91
N PHE A 155 13.61 19.06 -25.90
CA PHE A 155 12.95 20.22 -25.31
C PHE A 155 13.31 20.45 -23.84
N GLY A 156 14.51 20.95 -23.58
CA GLY A 156 14.92 21.43 -22.25
C GLY A 156 15.24 20.32 -21.24
N ALA A 157 16.12 20.65 -20.28
CA ALA A 157 16.65 19.68 -19.32
C ALA A 157 15.57 18.97 -18.49
N ASP A 158 14.51 19.70 -18.09
CA ASP A 158 13.44 19.14 -17.25
C ASP A 158 12.59 18.09 -17.99
N HIS A 159 12.29 18.30 -19.28
CA HIS A 159 11.50 17.32 -20.05
C HIS A 159 12.37 16.12 -20.43
N GLU A 160 13.66 16.34 -20.67
CA GLU A 160 14.62 15.27 -20.89
C GLU A 160 14.74 14.38 -19.64
N GLN A 161 14.91 14.98 -18.45
CA GLN A 161 14.99 14.21 -17.21
C GLN A 161 13.70 13.41 -16.96
N ALA A 162 12.53 14.02 -17.14
CA ALA A 162 11.25 13.33 -17.00
C ALA A 162 11.07 12.20 -18.03
N TYR A 163 11.52 12.41 -19.27
CA TYR A 163 11.54 11.38 -20.31
C TYR A 163 12.37 10.17 -19.89
N TRP A 164 13.62 10.40 -19.45
CA TRP A 164 14.53 9.34 -19.03
C TRP A 164 13.99 8.55 -17.84
N GLN A 165 13.37 9.24 -16.88
CA GLN A 165 12.73 8.61 -15.74
C GLN A 165 11.57 7.68 -16.15
N LYS A 166 10.66 8.14 -17.02
CA LYS A 166 9.53 7.30 -17.49
C LYS A 166 10.00 6.14 -18.38
N LEU A 167 11.04 6.35 -19.18
CA LEU A 167 11.67 5.28 -19.96
C LEU A 167 12.31 4.23 -19.05
N ASP A 168 12.98 4.66 -17.97
CA ASP A 168 13.59 3.76 -17.01
C ASP A 168 12.55 2.85 -16.34
N ASP A 169 11.43 3.44 -15.87
CA ASP A 169 10.30 2.69 -15.30
C ASP A 169 9.78 1.62 -16.26
N LEU A 170 9.52 2.03 -17.51
CA LEU A 170 9.03 1.14 -18.55
C LEU A 170 10.03 0.00 -18.81
N ALA A 171 11.32 0.31 -18.86
CA ALA A 171 12.36 -0.69 -19.09
C ALA A 171 12.46 -1.69 -17.93
N TYR A 172 12.38 -1.23 -16.68
CA TYR A 172 12.33 -2.11 -15.51
C TYR A 172 11.11 -3.03 -15.54
N ASP A 173 9.92 -2.50 -15.80
CA ASP A 173 8.71 -3.32 -15.84
C ASP A 173 8.69 -4.33 -17.01
N ILE A 174 9.23 -3.95 -18.18
CA ILE A 174 9.41 -4.86 -19.32
C ILE A 174 10.42 -5.96 -18.94
N ARG A 175 11.57 -5.62 -18.34
CA ARG A 175 12.57 -6.60 -17.89
C ARG A 175 11.94 -7.62 -16.94
N ASP A 176 11.29 -7.14 -15.88
CA ASP A 176 10.66 -7.98 -14.86
C ASP A 176 9.67 -8.98 -15.46
N LEU A 177 8.90 -8.52 -16.46
CA LEU A 177 7.91 -9.36 -17.11
C LEU A 177 8.56 -10.38 -18.06
N LEU A 178 9.59 -9.99 -18.82
CA LEU A 178 10.35 -10.91 -19.67
C LEU A 178 11.04 -12.00 -18.84
N GLU A 179 11.64 -11.64 -17.70
CA GLU A 179 12.27 -12.58 -16.77
C GLU A 179 11.23 -13.56 -16.20
N ALA A 180 10.09 -13.05 -15.76
CA ALA A 180 8.98 -13.88 -15.25
C ALA A 180 8.45 -14.87 -16.30
N MET A 181 8.49 -14.52 -17.60
CA MET A 181 8.11 -15.43 -18.69
C MET A 181 9.16 -16.50 -18.97
N THR A 182 10.44 -16.24 -18.68
CA THR A 182 11.52 -17.22 -18.90
C THR A 182 11.66 -18.22 -17.75
N ASP A 183 11.37 -17.80 -16.52
CA ASP A 183 11.56 -18.61 -15.29
C ASP A 183 10.58 -19.78 -15.15
N ASP A 184 9.42 -19.76 -15.81
CA ASP A 184 8.46 -20.87 -15.85
C ASP A 184 9.05 -22.15 -16.49
N SER A 185 10.25 -22.09 -17.09
CA SER A 185 10.87 -23.24 -17.76
C SER A 185 11.85 -24.04 -16.89
N LYS A 186 12.40 -23.51 -15.78
CA LYS A 186 13.53 -24.18 -15.11
C LYS A 186 13.68 -24.11 -13.60
N HIS A 187 12.94 -23.32 -12.83
CA HIS A 187 13.05 -23.39 -11.37
C HIS A 187 11.68 -23.37 -10.68
N GLU A 188 11.40 -24.43 -9.91
CA GLU A 188 10.66 -24.30 -8.65
C GLU A 188 11.48 -23.40 -7.70
N ILE A 189 11.58 -22.10 -8.03
CA ILE A 189 11.91 -21.11 -7.01
C ILE A 189 10.68 -21.14 -6.11
N LYS A 190 10.86 -21.46 -4.83
CA LYS A 190 9.87 -21.12 -3.80
C LYS A 190 9.49 -19.67 -4.06
N VAL A 191 8.32 -19.43 -4.66
CA VAL A 191 7.85 -18.08 -4.92
C VAL A 191 7.69 -17.47 -3.54
N GLN A 192 8.69 -16.70 -3.09
CA GLN A 192 8.45 -15.72 -2.06
C GLN A 192 7.39 -14.83 -2.67
N GLU A 193 6.16 -14.97 -2.20
CA GLU A 193 5.04 -14.14 -2.61
C GLU A 193 5.50 -12.69 -2.45
N LYS A 194 5.72 -11.99 -3.58
CA LYS A 194 6.12 -10.58 -3.55
C LYS A 194 5.03 -9.84 -2.79
N LYS A 195 5.38 -9.30 -1.62
CA LYS A 195 4.42 -8.64 -0.73
C LYS A 195 3.79 -7.45 -1.44
N CYS A 196 2.46 -7.43 -1.47
CA CYS A 196 1.71 -6.39 -2.17
C CYS A 196 1.52 -5.16 -1.26
N VAL A 197 1.77 -3.98 -1.79
CA VAL A 197 1.53 -2.68 -1.14
C VAL A 197 0.45 -1.93 -1.92
N TYR A 198 -0.57 -1.48 -1.22
CA TYR A 198 -1.58 -0.60 -1.79
C TYR A 198 -1.05 0.84 -1.75
N LEU A 199 -0.86 1.45 -2.91
CA LEU A 199 -0.47 2.85 -3.06
C LEU A 199 -1.61 3.60 -3.74
N ALA A 200 -2.43 4.26 -2.93
CA ALA A 200 -3.68 4.90 -3.38
C ALA A 200 -3.46 5.86 -4.56
N GLU A 201 -4.42 5.95 -5.49
CA GLU A 201 -4.43 7.01 -6.50
C GLU A 201 -4.53 8.38 -5.82
N THR A 202 -3.84 9.37 -6.38
CA THR A 202 -3.72 10.72 -5.82
C THR A 202 -4.15 11.78 -6.84
N THR A 203 -4.14 13.05 -6.41
CA THR A 203 -4.41 14.20 -7.26
C THR A 203 -3.17 14.65 -8.03
N SER A 204 -3.36 15.44 -9.09
CA SER A 204 -2.28 15.83 -10.01
C SER A 204 -1.10 16.56 -9.36
N ASP A 205 -1.32 17.26 -8.24
CA ASP A 205 -0.28 17.92 -7.44
C ASP A 205 0.68 16.93 -6.75
N LEU A 206 0.26 15.67 -6.59
CA LEU A 206 1.04 14.65 -5.89
C LEU A 206 1.50 13.49 -6.79
N GLU A 207 1.20 13.53 -8.09
CA GLU A 207 1.50 12.42 -8.99
C GLU A 207 3.00 12.12 -9.05
N GLU A 208 3.86 13.15 -9.09
CA GLU A 208 5.32 12.95 -9.10
C GLU A 208 5.84 12.32 -7.80
N TYR A 209 5.29 12.72 -6.65
CA TYR A 209 5.61 12.14 -5.35
C TYR A 209 5.20 10.67 -5.27
N ARG A 210 4.00 10.37 -5.77
CA ARG A 210 3.46 9.00 -5.82
C ARG A 210 4.30 8.11 -6.73
N GLU A 211 4.68 8.58 -7.90
CA GLU A 211 5.53 7.84 -8.84
C GLU A 211 6.94 7.61 -8.28
N SER A 212 7.51 8.61 -7.60
CA SER A 212 8.78 8.43 -6.90
C SER A 212 8.71 7.33 -5.84
N LEU A 213 7.66 7.31 -5.02
CA LEU A 213 7.45 6.28 -4.01
C LEU A 213 7.18 4.91 -4.63
N ARG A 214 6.39 4.84 -5.70
CA ARG A 214 6.13 3.60 -6.45
C ARG A 214 7.45 2.96 -6.91
N ARG A 215 8.33 3.75 -7.55
CA ARG A 215 9.64 3.28 -8.03
C ARG A 215 10.48 2.70 -6.91
N GLU A 216 10.56 3.42 -5.79
CA GLU A 216 11.36 3.01 -4.64
C GLU A 216 10.85 1.70 -4.03
N LEU A 217 9.54 1.55 -3.88
CA LEU A 217 8.94 0.31 -3.39
C LEU A 217 9.15 -0.86 -4.37
N GLN A 218 9.04 -0.61 -5.68
CA GLN A 218 9.33 -1.63 -6.69
C GLN A 218 10.81 -2.06 -6.69
N GLN A 219 11.73 -1.11 -6.52
CA GLN A 219 13.18 -1.38 -6.39
C GLN A 219 13.48 -2.26 -5.16
N HIS A 220 12.71 -2.11 -4.09
CA HIS A 220 12.79 -2.95 -2.89
C HIS A 220 12.01 -4.28 -3.00
N GLY A 221 11.45 -4.59 -4.18
CA GLY A 221 10.83 -5.89 -4.49
C GLY A 221 9.34 -6.00 -4.18
N TYR A 222 8.67 -4.92 -3.78
CA TYR A 222 7.23 -4.93 -3.49
C TYR A 222 6.39 -4.86 -4.76
N HIS A 223 5.24 -5.55 -4.77
CA HIS A 223 4.25 -5.42 -5.84
C HIS A 223 3.27 -4.29 -5.49
N ILE A 224 3.03 -3.36 -6.43
CA ILE A 224 2.23 -2.16 -6.15
C ILE A 224 0.85 -2.29 -6.80
N LEU A 225 -0.19 -2.16 -5.98
CA LEU A 225 -1.58 -2.01 -6.39
C LEU A 225 -2.05 -0.58 -6.08
N PRO A 226 -3.03 -0.01 -6.81
CA PRO A 226 -3.73 -0.59 -7.95
C PRO A 226 -2.84 -0.66 -9.20
N ASP A 227 -3.09 -1.69 -10.02
CA ASP A 227 -2.42 -1.98 -11.29
C ASP A 227 -3.32 -1.72 -12.52
N LEU A 228 -4.59 -1.36 -12.28
CA LEU A 228 -5.57 -0.90 -13.27
C LEU A 228 -6.14 0.45 -12.83
N ARG A 229 -6.71 1.21 -13.77
CA ARG A 229 -7.43 2.46 -13.43
C ARG A 229 -8.61 2.17 -12.50
N LEU A 230 -8.85 3.08 -11.56
CA LEU A 230 -10.05 3.01 -10.71
C LEU A 230 -11.34 3.19 -11.54
N PRO A 231 -12.41 2.41 -11.24
CA PRO A 231 -13.73 2.63 -11.81
C PRO A 231 -14.27 4.03 -11.51
N VAL A 232 -15.10 4.56 -12.40
CA VAL A 232 -15.71 5.90 -12.24
C VAL A 232 -17.05 5.87 -11.54
N VAL A 233 -17.62 4.69 -11.32
CA VAL A 233 -18.87 4.47 -10.58
C VAL A 233 -18.51 3.94 -9.20
N TYR A 234 -19.13 4.50 -8.16
CA TYR A 234 -18.80 4.23 -6.76
C TYR A 234 -18.91 2.74 -6.38
N GLY A 235 -19.97 2.05 -6.82
CA GLY A 235 -20.17 0.63 -6.51
C GLY A 235 -19.00 -0.25 -6.98
N ASP A 236 -18.62 -0.10 -8.25
CA ASP A 236 -17.51 -0.84 -8.85
C ASP A 236 -16.16 -0.43 -8.24
N LEU A 237 -15.98 0.87 -7.96
CA LEU A 237 -14.77 1.38 -7.33
C LEU A 237 -14.58 0.73 -5.95
N LYS A 238 -15.65 0.70 -5.14
CA LYS A 238 -15.62 0.14 -3.80
C LYS A 238 -15.19 -1.33 -3.84
N GLU A 239 -15.88 -2.14 -4.64
CA GLU A 239 -15.59 -3.57 -4.74
C GLU A 239 -14.15 -3.81 -5.19
N ARG A 240 -13.68 -3.05 -6.18
CA ARG A 240 -12.32 -3.20 -6.71
C ARG A 240 -11.25 -2.80 -5.69
N VAL A 241 -11.44 -1.68 -4.98
CA VAL A 241 -10.51 -1.23 -3.94
C VAL A 241 -10.46 -2.25 -2.79
N GLU A 242 -11.59 -2.79 -2.36
CA GLU A 242 -11.64 -3.84 -1.33
C GLU A 242 -10.89 -5.11 -1.77
N GLN A 243 -11.03 -5.52 -3.03
CA GLN A 243 -10.29 -6.66 -3.60
C GLN A 243 -8.76 -6.44 -3.62
N TRP A 244 -8.30 -5.23 -3.96
CA TRP A 244 -6.87 -4.92 -3.93
C TRP A 244 -6.34 -4.82 -2.50
N LEU A 245 -7.04 -4.12 -1.61
CA LEU A 245 -6.67 -4.02 -0.19
C LEU A 245 -6.61 -5.38 0.49
N ALA A 246 -7.46 -6.34 0.09
CA ALA A 246 -7.44 -7.70 0.62
C ALA A 246 -6.15 -8.47 0.30
N GLN A 247 -5.48 -8.12 -0.79
CA GLN A 247 -4.22 -8.74 -1.24
C GLN A 247 -2.98 -8.06 -0.65
N CYS A 248 -3.13 -6.87 -0.06
CA CYS A 248 -2.00 -6.07 0.40
C CYS A 248 -1.66 -6.34 1.87
N CYS A 249 -0.36 -6.29 2.18
CA CYS A 249 0.14 -6.34 3.55
C CYS A 249 0.30 -4.93 4.16
N PHE A 250 0.21 -3.88 3.36
CA PHE A 250 0.40 -2.49 3.77
C PHE A 250 -0.37 -1.54 2.83
N SER A 251 -0.86 -0.42 3.35
CA SER A 251 -1.51 0.63 2.55
C SER A 251 -0.89 2.00 2.75
N VAL A 252 -0.72 2.77 1.68
CA VAL A 252 -0.16 4.12 1.69
C VAL A 252 -1.10 5.07 0.95
N HIS A 253 -1.41 6.20 1.60
CA HIS A 253 -2.26 7.25 1.07
C HIS A 253 -1.51 8.58 1.11
N LEU A 254 -1.44 9.26 -0.04
CA LEU A 254 -0.86 10.59 -0.15
C LEU A 254 -2.02 11.58 -0.31
N VAL A 255 -2.06 12.62 0.53
CA VAL A 255 -3.16 13.58 0.57
C VAL A 255 -2.63 14.99 0.40
N GLY A 256 -3.11 15.64 -0.67
CA GLY A 256 -2.61 16.92 -1.14
C GLY A 256 -3.57 18.09 -0.87
N GLY A 257 -3.45 19.13 -1.71
CA GLY A 257 -4.23 20.36 -1.57
C GLY A 257 -5.52 20.34 -2.38
N HIS A 258 -5.64 19.40 -3.31
CA HIS A 258 -6.83 19.25 -4.13
C HIS A 258 -7.74 18.14 -3.61
N TYR A 259 -9.05 18.35 -3.72
CA TYR A 259 -10.05 17.34 -3.30
C TYR A 259 -10.03 16.10 -4.20
N GLY A 260 -9.84 16.29 -5.50
CA GLY A 260 -9.82 15.22 -6.49
C GLY A 260 -11.18 14.90 -7.11
N ILE A 261 -11.20 13.87 -7.95
CA ILE A 261 -12.38 13.44 -8.72
C ILE A 261 -13.40 12.79 -7.78
N VAL A 262 -14.69 13.08 -7.98
CA VAL A 262 -15.81 12.41 -7.30
C VAL A 262 -16.42 11.39 -8.27
N PRO A 263 -16.45 10.08 -7.95
CA PRO A 263 -17.07 9.08 -8.81
C PRO A 263 -18.60 9.20 -8.79
N GLU A 264 -19.23 8.73 -9.87
CA GLU A 264 -20.69 8.69 -9.99
C GLU A 264 -21.31 7.86 -8.86
N GLY A 265 -22.38 8.37 -8.24
CA GLY A 265 -23.02 7.74 -7.09
C GLY A 265 -22.35 8.01 -5.74
N SER A 266 -21.38 8.93 -5.67
CA SER A 266 -20.74 9.40 -4.43
C SER A 266 -20.77 10.92 -4.31
N GLN A 267 -20.60 11.43 -3.09
CA GLN A 267 -20.30 12.84 -2.81
C GLN A 267 -18.85 13.06 -2.37
N ARG A 268 -18.10 11.97 -2.17
CA ARG A 268 -16.72 11.94 -1.67
C ARG A 268 -15.74 11.66 -2.79
N SER A 269 -14.55 12.26 -2.72
CA SER A 269 -13.52 12.06 -3.73
C SER A 269 -12.93 10.65 -3.70
N VAL A 270 -12.32 10.25 -4.82
CA VAL A 270 -11.59 8.98 -4.94
C VAL A 270 -10.49 8.85 -3.88
N VAL A 271 -9.81 9.94 -3.51
CA VAL A 271 -8.77 9.94 -2.46
C VAL A 271 -9.38 9.64 -1.09
N GLU A 272 -10.48 10.32 -0.75
CA GLU A 272 -11.19 10.13 0.51
C GLU A 272 -11.79 8.72 0.63
N LEU A 273 -12.43 8.23 -0.45
CA LEU A 273 -13.03 6.90 -0.49
C LEU A 273 -12.00 5.78 -0.33
N GLN A 274 -10.86 5.85 -1.02
CA GLN A 274 -9.79 4.88 -0.84
C GLN A 274 -9.28 4.86 0.60
N ASN A 275 -9.11 6.04 1.22
CA ASN A 275 -8.69 6.13 2.62
C ASN A 275 -9.71 5.52 3.58
N GLU A 276 -11.00 5.77 3.38
CA GLU A 276 -12.07 5.17 4.18
C GLU A 276 -12.10 3.64 4.07
N LEU A 277 -12.01 3.10 2.86
CA LEU A 277 -12.02 1.64 2.63
C LEU A 277 -10.77 0.98 3.25
N ALA A 278 -9.61 1.64 3.15
CA ALA A 278 -8.40 1.18 3.83
C ALA A 278 -8.52 1.25 5.37
N ALA A 279 -9.16 2.29 5.91
CA ALA A 279 -9.44 2.40 7.34
C ALA A 279 -10.37 1.28 7.82
N ALA A 280 -11.44 0.99 7.08
CA ALA A 280 -12.36 -0.11 7.37
C ALA A 280 -11.64 -1.47 7.33
N ARG A 281 -10.80 -1.71 6.32
CA ARG A 281 -9.96 -2.92 6.24
C ARG A 281 -9.00 -3.01 7.42
N SER A 282 -8.39 -1.91 7.83
CA SER A 282 -7.50 -1.85 8.99
C SER A 282 -8.22 -2.22 10.29
N GLN A 283 -9.45 -1.74 10.47
CA GLN A 283 -10.28 -2.11 11.63
C GLN A 283 -10.69 -3.59 11.62
N GLN A 284 -10.95 -4.17 10.45
CA GLN A 284 -11.42 -5.55 10.31
C GLN A 284 -10.30 -6.59 10.41
N SER A 285 -9.15 -6.33 9.77
CA SER A 285 -8.08 -7.32 9.60
C SER A 285 -6.70 -6.82 10.04
N GLY A 286 -6.62 -5.68 10.71
CA GLY A 286 -5.36 -5.14 11.21
C GLY A 286 -4.39 -4.66 10.13
N LEU A 287 -4.87 -4.35 8.91
CA LEU A 287 -4.02 -3.86 7.81
C LEU A 287 -3.25 -2.60 8.24
N PRO A 288 -1.92 -2.65 8.39
CA PRO A 288 -1.13 -1.47 8.73
C PRO A 288 -1.13 -0.49 7.56
N ARG A 289 -1.19 0.81 7.88
CA ARG A 289 -1.26 1.84 6.86
C ARG A 289 -0.61 3.16 7.27
N ILE A 290 -0.20 3.94 6.28
CA ILE A 290 0.34 5.30 6.44
C ILE A 290 -0.50 6.27 5.63
N VAL A 291 -0.79 7.43 6.23
CA VAL A 291 -1.39 8.58 5.55
C VAL A 291 -0.39 9.72 5.62
N TRP A 292 0.12 10.14 4.47
CA TRP A 292 1.00 11.30 4.37
C TRP A 292 0.21 12.54 3.96
N LEU A 293 0.30 13.60 4.77
CA LEU A 293 -0.12 14.94 4.42
C LEU A 293 1.12 15.76 4.05
N VAL A 294 1.06 16.47 2.92
CA VAL A 294 2.16 17.38 2.57
C VAL A 294 2.22 18.52 3.60
N PRO A 295 3.43 18.86 4.09
CA PRO A 295 3.63 20.02 4.97
C PRO A 295 3.16 21.33 4.34
N ASP A 296 2.61 22.23 5.15
CA ASP A 296 2.21 23.58 4.76
C ASP A 296 1.24 23.68 3.57
N GLN A 297 0.55 22.59 3.24
CA GLN A 297 -0.39 22.57 2.14
C GLN A 297 -1.59 23.48 2.42
N LYS A 298 -1.85 24.40 1.49
CA LYS A 298 -3.04 25.24 1.47
C LYS A 298 -4.11 24.61 0.59
N THR A 299 -5.35 24.72 1.02
CA THR A 299 -6.53 24.32 0.24
C THR A 299 -7.59 25.40 0.37
N ASP A 300 -8.17 25.79 -0.76
CA ASP A 300 -9.33 26.69 -0.80
C ASP A 300 -10.66 25.92 -0.92
N ASP A 301 -10.62 24.58 -1.15
CA ASP A 301 -11.81 23.73 -1.19
C ASP A 301 -12.23 23.34 0.24
N ALA A 302 -13.49 23.63 0.58
CA ALA A 302 -14.08 23.34 1.89
C ALA A 302 -14.21 21.83 2.19
N ARG A 303 -14.46 21.00 1.16
CA ARG A 303 -14.54 19.54 1.30
C ARG A 303 -13.16 18.97 1.61
N GLN A 304 -12.13 19.45 0.91
CA GLN A 304 -10.74 19.04 1.19
C GLN A 304 -10.30 19.48 2.58
N SER A 305 -10.65 20.69 3.00
CA SER A 305 -10.38 21.18 4.36
C SER A 305 -11.04 20.27 5.42
N THR A 306 -12.29 19.86 5.17
CA THR A 306 -13.03 18.95 6.06
C THR A 306 -12.35 17.59 6.13
N PHE A 307 -11.94 17.02 4.99
CA PHE A 307 -11.25 15.74 4.92
C PHE A 307 -9.89 15.77 5.65
N ILE A 308 -9.06 16.79 5.39
CA ILE A 308 -7.77 16.97 6.08
C ILE A 308 -7.97 17.14 7.59
N ASN A 309 -8.98 17.90 8.01
CA ASN A 309 -9.28 18.07 9.44
C ASN A 309 -9.75 16.77 10.09
N ALA A 310 -10.57 15.97 9.40
CA ALA A 310 -10.97 14.63 9.85
C ALA A 310 -9.76 13.70 9.97
N LEU A 311 -8.80 13.82 9.06
CA LEU A 311 -7.51 13.12 9.13
C LEU A 311 -6.54 13.65 10.17
N LYS A 312 -6.70 14.86 10.74
CA LYS A 312 -5.83 15.37 11.82
C LYS A 312 -6.40 15.10 13.21
N THR A 313 -7.72 15.05 13.32
CA THR A 313 -8.45 14.99 14.61
C THR A 313 -8.70 13.57 15.13
N GLY A 314 -8.11 12.53 14.51
CA GLY A 314 -8.26 11.15 15.01
C GLY A 314 -9.64 10.52 14.77
N SER A 315 -10.38 10.96 13.75
CA SER A 315 -11.65 10.34 13.37
C SER A 315 -11.48 8.90 12.85
N ASN A 316 -12.57 8.21 12.54
CA ASN A 316 -12.54 6.90 11.84
C ASN A 316 -11.64 6.92 10.59
N ALA A 317 -11.44 8.08 9.97
CA ALA A 317 -10.57 8.25 8.81
C ALA A 317 -9.08 7.98 9.09
N GLN A 318 -8.61 8.02 10.35
CA GLN A 318 -7.25 7.65 10.76
C GLN A 318 -7.14 6.20 11.29
N ALA A 319 -8.21 5.42 11.32
CA ALA A 319 -8.18 4.11 12.00
C ALA A 319 -7.04 3.21 11.45
N GLY A 320 -6.14 2.80 12.34
CA GLY A 320 -4.96 1.99 12.04
C GLY A 320 -3.91 2.63 11.12
N ALA A 321 -3.98 3.95 10.91
CA ALA A 321 -2.97 4.72 10.18
C ALA A 321 -2.00 5.45 11.11
N ASP A 322 -0.74 5.50 10.70
CA ASP A 322 0.20 6.54 11.15
C ASP A 322 0.05 7.77 10.23
N LEU A 323 -0.33 8.91 10.81
CA LEU A 323 -0.42 10.18 10.08
C LEU A 323 0.93 10.88 10.10
N LEU A 324 1.51 11.10 8.92
CA LEU A 324 2.81 11.77 8.78
C LEU A 324 2.63 13.14 8.12
N VAL A 325 3.23 14.16 8.72
CA VAL A 325 3.29 15.52 8.16
C VAL A 325 4.75 15.94 8.11
N THR A 326 5.48 15.40 7.14
CA THR A 326 6.93 15.61 7.02
C THR A 326 7.37 15.57 5.55
N SER A 327 8.69 15.67 5.30
CA SER A 327 9.32 15.55 3.99
C SER A 327 9.08 14.17 3.36
N LEU A 328 9.09 14.11 2.03
CA LEU A 328 8.89 12.85 1.29
C LEU A 328 9.95 11.79 1.67
N GLU A 329 11.21 12.19 1.83
CA GLU A 329 12.31 11.26 2.11
C GLU A 329 12.19 10.60 3.49
N GLU A 330 11.68 11.33 4.49
CA GLU A 330 11.34 10.75 5.78
C GLU A 330 10.17 9.76 5.66
N VAL A 331 9.14 10.10 4.89
CA VAL A 331 7.98 9.22 4.66
C VAL A 331 8.41 7.91 4.00
N LYS A 332 9.26 7.98 2.97
CA LYS A 332 9.83 6.81 2.29
C LYS A 332 10.58 5.92 3.27
N SER A 333 11.44 6.51 4.09
CA SER A 333 12.21 5.81 5.12
C SER A 333 11.31 5.10 6.14
N VAL A 334 10.25 5.78 6.63
CA VAL A 334 9.27 5.20 7.56
C VAL A 334 8.49 4.06 6.91
N ILE A 335 8.03 4.23 5.67
CA ILE A 335 7.32 3.17 4.92
C ILE A 335 8.20 1.93 4.78
N LEU A 336 9.44 2.09 4.34
CA LEU A 336 10.37 0.96 4.16
C LEU A 336 10.67 0.26 5.49
N ALA A 337 10.91 1.02 6.57
CA ALA A 337 11.14 0.46 7.90
C ALA A 337 9.93 -0.36 8.39
N ARG A 338 8.70 0.14 8.19
CA ARG A 338 7.48 -0.59 8.55
C ARG A 338 7.30 -1.85 7.74
N LEU A 339 7.52 -1.80 6.43
CA LEU A 339 7.44 -2.96 5.55
C LEU A 339 8.47 -4.05 5.92
N GLN A 340 9.69 -3.66 6.29
CA GLN A 340 10.71 -4.60 6.79
C GLN A 340 10.27 -5.28 8.09
N THR A 341 9.68 -4.54 9.02
CA THR A 341 9.16 -5.10 10.28
C THR A 341 8.01 -6.08 10.02
N ILE A 342 7.07 -5.73 9.14
CA ILE A 342 5.98 -6.63 8.71
C ILE A 342 6.57 -7.88 8.07
N SER A 343 7.63 -7.75 7.27
CA SER A 343 8.25 -8.92 6.67
C SER A 343 8.82 -9.86 7.72
N LYS A 344 9.58 -9.33 8.67
CA LYS A 344 10.17 -10.12 9.78
C LYS A 344 9.10 -10.81 10.62
N GLN A 345 7.94 -10.18 10.85
CA GLN A 345 6.85 -10.75 11.64
C GLN A 345 6.10 -11.86 10.90
N GLN A 346 5.95 -11.76 9.57
CA GLN A 346 5.29 -12.79 8.76
C GLN A 346 6.18 -13.99 8.46
N ASP A 347 7.50 -13.75 8.35
CA ASP A 347 8.49 -14.80 8.10
C ASP A 347 8.91 -15.50 9.42
N ALA A 348 8.50 -14.96 10.57
CA ALA A 348 8.63 -15.63 11.86
C ALA A 348 7.73 -16.89 11.88
N PRO A 349 8.19 -18.00 12.45
CA PRO A 349 7.35 -19.18 12.63
C PRO A 349 6.03 -18.76 13.30
N PRO A 350 4.88 -19.37 12.91
CA PRO A 350 3.63 -19.12 13.62
C PRO A 350 3.90 -19.26 15.12
N PRO A 351 3.38 -18.34 15.96
CA PRO A 351 3.59 -18.44 17.40
C PRO A 351 3.15 -19.84 17.80
N GLN A 352 4.13 -20.68 18.13
CA GLN A 352 3.86 -21.98 18.69
C GLN A 352 3.06 -21.68 19.95
N ASP A 353 1.96 -22.44 20.16
CA ASP A 353 1.29 -22.41 21.45
C ASP A 353 2.39 -22.46 22.52
N PRO A 354 2.39 -21.51 23.49
CA PRO A 354 3.40 -21.53 24.53
C PRO A 354 3.44 -22.96 25.06
N PRO A 355 4.64 -23.59 25.15
CA PRO A 355 4.77 -24.91 25.73
C PRO A 355 3.92 -24.95 26.99
N ALA A 356 3.14 -26.02 27.19
CA ALA A 356 2.19 -26.15 28.31
C ALA A 356 2.81 -25.95 29.71
N ASP A 357 4.14 -25.79 29.77
CA ASP A 357 4.99 -25.62 30.93
C ASP A 357 5.48 -24.15 31.16
N GLN A 358 5.03 -23.17 30.36
CA GLN A 358 5.39 -21.77 30.61
C GLN A 358 4.49 -21.11 31.67
N PRO A 359 5.06 -20.29 32.58
CA PRO A 359 4.29 -19.58 33.59
C PRO A 359 3.27 -18.62 32.93
N PRO A 360 2.06 -18.45 33.50
CA PRO A 360 1.07 -17.51 32.98
C PRO A 360 1.65 -16.11 32.91
N ARG A 361 1.44 -15.41 31.80
CA ARG A 361 1.88 -14.02 31.61
C ARG A 361 0.77 -13.07 32.03
N VAL A 362 1.03 -12.18 32.96
CA VAL A 362 0.06 -11.18 33.45
C VAL A 362 0.50 -9.82 32.98
N TYR A 363 -0.31 -9.18 32.13
CA TYR A 363 -0.06 -7.80 31.75
C TYR A 363 -0.65 -6.86 32.81
N LEU A 364 0.22 -6.22 33.59
CA LEU A 364 -0.13 -5.31 34.67
C LEU A 364 -0.07 -3.87 34.15
N ILE A 365 -1.20 -3.38 33.66
CA ILE A 365 -1.32 -2.06 33.04
C ILE A 365 -1.43 -1.00 34.14
N CYS A 366 -0.48 -0.06 34.21
CA CYS A 366 -0.51 1.07 35.14
C CYS A 366 -0.33 2.41 34.41
N ASP A 367 -0.61 3.52 35.10
CA ASP A 367 -0.21 4.85 34.64
C ASP A 367 1.30 5.05 34.88
N GLN A 368 1.94 5.94 34.14
CA GLN A 368 3.38 6.22 34.31
C GLN A 368 3.68 6.73 35.73
N GLN A 369 2.74 7.47 36.34
CA GLN A 369 2.86 7.98 37.70
C GLN A 369 2.86 6.86 38.76
N ASP A 370 2.31 5.69 38.42
CA ASP A 370 2.16 4.57 39.35
C ASP A 370 3.39 3.65 39.43
N LEU A 371 4.33 3.75 38.47
CA LEU A 371 5.51 2.89 38.37
C LEU A 371 6.36 2.84 39.65
N ASN A 372 6.43 3.96 40.37
CA ASN A 372 7.21 4.07 41.59
C ASN A 372 6.38 3.83 42.87
N SER A 373 5.10 3.47 42.74
CA SER A 373 4.25 3.22 43.90
C SER A 373 4.62 1.90 44.59
N SER A 374 4.71 1.92 45.93
CA SER A 374 5.02 0.72 46.72
C SER A 374 3.95 -0.36 46.56
N SER A 375 2.68 0.04 46.37
CA SER A 375 1.57 -0.89 46.23
C SER A 375 1.60 -1.63 44.88
N LEU A 376 1.97 -0.96 43.77
CA LEU A 376 2.20 -1.62 42.49
C LEU A 376 3.33 -2.65 42.59
N ARG A 377 4.47 -2.28 43.18
CA ARG A 377 5.62 -3.19 43.36
C ARG A 377 5.27 -4.41 44.21
N LYS A 378 4.52 -4.24 45.30
CA LYS A 378 4.06 -5.37 46.13
C LYS A 378 3.13 -6.31 45.36
N LEU A 379 2.25 -5.77 44.51
CA LEU A 379 1.39 -6.57 43.65
C LEU A 379 2.22 -7.35 42.61
N GLU A 380 3.16 -6.68 41.95
CA GLU A 380 4.11 -7.29 41.00
C GLU A 380 4.91 -8.42 41.66
N ASP A 381 5.57 -8.15 42.78
CA ASP A 381 6.36 -9.14 43.55
C ASP A 381 5.52 -10.35 43.96
N HIS A 382 4.26 -10.12 44.38
CA HIS A 382 3.37 -11.19 44.78
C HIS A 382 2.93 -12.07 43.61
N LEU A 383 2.60 -11.46 42.47
CA LEU A 383 2.27 -12.21 41.25
C LEU A 383 3.47 -13.02 40.77
N PHE A 384 4.68 -12.44 40.81
CA PHE A 384 5.90 -13.14 40.46
C PHE A 384 6.21 -14.32 41.39
N ALA A 385 6.07 -14.14 42.71
CA ALA A 385 6.22 -15.21 43.71
C ALA A 385 5.24 -16.38 43.51
N GLN A 386 4.14 -16.16 42.79
CA GLN A 386 3.15 -17.16 42.41
C GLN A 386 3.46 -17.86 41.08
N GLN A 387 4.69 -17.75 40.56
CA GLN A 387 5.15 -18.32 39.30
C GLN A 387 4.40 -17.77 38.07
N MET A 388 4.17 -16.46 38.04
CA MET A 388 3.65 -15.76 36.86
C MET A 388 4.65 -14.73 36.38
N GLU A 389 4.72 -14.55 35.07
CA GLU A 389 5.56 -13.51 34.48
C GLU A 389 4.75 -12.21 34.41
N VAL A 390 5.19 -11.16 35.12
CA VAL A 390 4.51 -9.87 35.15
C VAL A 390 5.12 -8.94 34.12
N ILE A 391 4.29 -8.37 33.25
CA ILE A 391 4.71 -7.44 32.21
C ILE A 391 4.16 -6.05 32.58
N LEU A 392 5.01 -5.04 32.59
CA LEU A 392 4.63 -3.64 32.79
C LEU A 392 4.58 -2.88 31.45
N PRO A 393 3.85 -1.75 31.36
CA PRO A 393 3.84 -0.95 30.15
C PRO A 393 5.21 -0.29 29.91
N VAL A 394 5.61 -0.22 28.65
CA VAL A 394 6.76 0.58 28.21
C VAL A 394 6.31 2.02 28.00
N PHE A 395 7.05 2.97 28.56
CA PHE A 395 6.77 4.41 28.43
C PHE A 395 7.88 5.16 27.67
N GLU A 396 8.96 4.47 27.32
CA GLU A 396 10.08 5.01 26.55
C GLU A 396 9.98 4.60 25.07
N GLY A 397 10.22 5.54 24.16
CA GLY A 397 10.06 5.35 22.71
C GLY A 397 9.08 6.35 22.09
N ASP A 398 8.92 6.30 20.78
CA ASP A 398 7.88 7.08 20.11
C ASP A 398 6.47 6.51 20.39
N GLU A 399 5.44 7.35 20.24
CA GLU A 399 4.05 6.95 20.56
C GLU A 399 3.59 5.72 19.76
N SER A 400 4.12 5.52 18.55
CA SER A 400 3.77 4.38 17.69
C SER A 400 4.39 3.09 18.22
N GLN A 401 5.64 3.13 18.66
CA GLN A 401 6.35 2.01 19.29
C GLN A 401 5.66 1.59 20.59
N VAL A 402 5.36 2.56 21.47
CA VAL A 402 4.65 2.31 22.73
C VAL A 402 3.29 1.66 22.49
N ARG A 403 2.57 2.10 21.44
CA ARG A 403 1.28 1.53 21.05
C ARG A 403 1.40 0.10 20.52
N ILE A 404 2.39 -0.19 19.67
CA ILE A 404 2.63 -1.54 19.14
C ILE A 404 2.94 -2.50 20.28
N GLU A 405 3.82 -2.10 21.19
CA GLU A 405 4.22 -2.90 22.34
C GLU A 405 3.01 -3.19 23.26
N HIS A 406 2.17 -2.18 23.51
CA HIS A 406 0.93 -2.35 24.26
C HIS A 406 -0.02 -3.37 23.61
N GLN A 407 -0.15 -3.33 22.28
CA GLN A 407 -1.01 -4.26 21.53
C GLN A 407 -0.46 -5.69 21.54
N GLU A 408 0.84 -5.88 21.36
CA GLU A 408 1.48 -7.21 21.42
C GLU A 408 1.39 -7.83 22.83
N ASN A 409 1.52 -7.02 23.88
CA ASN A 409 1.31 -7.48 25.26
C ASN A 409 -0.14 -7.93 25.51
N LEU A 410 -1.14 -7.18 25.01
CA LEU A 410 -2.54 -7.59 25.07
C LEU A 410 -2.82 -8.87 24.26
N LYS A 411 -2.12 -9.06 23.14
CA LYS A 411 -2.25 -10.23 22.27
C LYS A 411 -1.67 -11.50 22.88
N THR A 412 -0.56 -11.39 23.61
CA THR A 412 0.22 -12.55 24.09
C THR A 412 0.00 -12.91 25.56
N CYS A 413 -0.49 -11.99 26.41
CA CYS A 413 -0.68 -12.27 27.84
C CYS A 413 -1.75 -13.34 28.12
N THR A 414 -1.69 -14.00 29.27
CA THR A 414 -2.71 -14.95 29.74
C THR A 414 -3.90 -14.22 30.38
N GLY A 415 -3.63 -13.14 31.10
CA GLY A 415 -4.64 -12.26 31.68
C GLY A 415 -4.14 -10.85 31.91
N VAL A 416 -5.07 -9.95 32.23
CA VAL A 416 -4.80 -8.52 32.38
C VAL A 416 -5.27 -8.02 33.73
N ILE A 417 -4.44 -7.19 34.37
CA ILE A 417 -4.80 -6.38 35.54
C ILE A 417 -4.57 -4.92 35.18
N ILE A 418 -5.59 -4.09 35.26
CA ILE A 418 -5.45 -2.64 35.19
C ILE A 418 -5.28 -2.12 36.61
N TYR A 419 -4.08 -1.66 36.95
CA TYR A 419 -3.78 -0.99 38.21
C TYR A 419 -4.27 0.46 38.14
N PHE A 420 -5.30 0.76 38.92
CA PHE A 420 -5.92 2.08 38.99
C PHE A 420 -5.47 2.83 40.25
N GLY A 421 -4.25 3.38 40.19
CA GLY A 421 -3.64 4.25 41.19
C GLY A 421 -3.81 5.72 40.85
N ALA A 422 -2.74 6.45 40.59
CA ALA A 422 -2.73 7.89 40.29
C ALA A 422 -3.42 8.26 38.94
N GLY A 423 -3.68 7.28 38.07
CA GLY A 423 -4.42 7.50 36.82
C GLY A 423 -5.82 8.09 37.04
N ASN A 424 -6.34 8.81 36.05
CA ASN A 424 -7.70 9.39 36.09
C ASN A 424 -8.76 8.46 35.47
N GLU A 425 -10.04 8.79 35.63
CA GLU A 425 -11.14 7.96 35.11
C GLU A 425 -11.12 7.84 33.57
N LEU A 426 -10.71 8.89 32.86
CA LEU A 426 -10.61 8.89 31.40
C LEU A 426 -9.58 7.86 30.91
N TRP A 427 -8.44 7.80 31.58
CA TRP A 427 -7.39 6.82 31.34
C TRP A 427 -7.91 5.40 31.58
N LEU A 428 -8.56 5.15 32.72
CA LEU A 428 -9.15 3.84 33.03
C LEU A 428 -10.15 3.40 31.95
N ARG A 429 -11.08 4.30 31.56
CA ARG A 429 -12.05 4.02 30.49
C ARG A 429 -11.37 3.75 29.15
N SER A 430 -10.24 4.40 28.87
CA SER A 430 -9.45 4.10 27.67
C SER A 430 -8.89 2.68 27.71
N LYS A 431 -8.29 2.27 28.83
CA LYS A 431 -7.74 0.91 28.97
C LYS A 431 -8.81 -0.17 28.95
N LEU A 432 -10.00 0.09 29.51
CA LEU A 432 -11.15 -0.81 29.37
C LEU A 432 -11.61 -0.94 27.91
N ARG A 433 -11.63 0.14 27.13
CA ARG A 433 -11.92 0.05 25.68
C ARG A 433 -10.87 -0.74 24.92
N ASP A 434 -9.60 -0.68 25.34
CA ASP A 434 -8.55 -1.51 24.73
C ASP A 434 -8.83 -3.00 24.95
N LEU A 435 -9.36 -3.40 26.12
CA LEU A 435 -9.78 -4.78 26.40
C LEU A 435 -10.93 -5.29 25.53
N VAL A 436 -11.79 -4.40 25.03
CA VAL A 436 -12.86 -4.75 24.08
C VAL A 436 -12.30 -4.99 22.68
N LYS A 437 -11.24 -4.26 22.31
CA LYS A 437 -10.62 -4.31 20.98
C LYS A 437 -9.65 -5.48 20.78
N ILE A 438 -9.30 -6.23 21.82
CA ILE A 438 -8.23 -7.24 21.78
C ILE A 438 -8.46 -8.34 20.74
N SER A 439 -9.71 -8.69 20.42
CA SER A 439 -10.03 -9.66 19.38
C SER A 439 -9.58 -9.18 17.99
N GLY A 440 -9.65 -7.88 17.74
CA GLY A 440 -9.17 -7.24 16.51
C GLY A 440 -7.65 -7.15 16.41
N TYR A 441 -6.90 -7.37 17.50
CA TYR A 441 -5.43 -7.39 17.50
C TYR A 441 -4.84 -8.76 17.13
N GLY A 442 -5.67 -9.73 16.74
CA GLY A 442 -5.21 -11.06 16.30
C GLY A 442 -4.97 -12.05 17.44
N ARG A 443 -5.65 -11.87 18.59
CA ARG A 443 -5.61 -12.81 19.70
C ARG A 443 -6.48 -14.04 19.40
N THR A 444 -5.93 -15.24 19.57
CA THR A 444 -6.60 -16.52 19.24
C THR A 444 -7.37 -17.15 20.39
N GLN A 445 -7.01 -16.84 21.64
CA GLN A 445 -7.65 -17.38 22.85
C GLN A 445 -8.22 -16.26 23.74
N PRO A 446 -9.34 -16.45 24.47
CA PRO A 446 -9.82 -15.44 25.40
C PRO A 446 -8.82 -15.19 26.55
N LEU A 447 -8.92 -14.03 27.21
CA LEU A 447 -8.19 -13.79 28.46
C LEU A 447 -8.78 -14.66 29.57
N LYS A 448 -7.93 -15.40 30.29
CA LYS A 448 -8.37 -16.24 31.42
C LYS A 448 -8.87 -15.39 32.59
N ALA A 449 -8.28 -14.22 32.78
CA ALA A 449 -8.68 -13.26 33.80
C ALA A 449 -8.55 -11.81 33.30
N LYS A 450 -9.51 -10.97 33.71
CA LYS A 450 -9.51 -9.52 33.48
C LYS A 450 -9.93 -8.82 34.78
N ALA A 451 -9.09 -7.95 35.30
CA ALA A 451 -9.40 -7.23 36.52
C ALA A 451 -8.98 -5.77 36.50
N VAL A 452 -9.66 -4.97 37.32
CA VAL A 452 -9.23 -3.63 37.72
C VAL A 452 -8.86 -3.68 39.18
N TYR A 453 -7.60 -3.41 39.49
CA TYR A 453 -7.08 -3.30 40.84
C TYR A 453 -7.13 -1.83 41.26
N VAL A 454 -8.09 -1.48 42.12
CA VAL A 454 -8.29 -0.13 42.64
C VAL A 454 -7.35 0.08 43.82
N ALA A 455 -6.34 0.93 43.62
CA ALA A 455 -5.33 1.26 44.62
C ALA A 455 -5.47 2.72 45.10
N GLU A 456 -4.78 3.05 46.19
CA GLU A 456 -4.64 4.43 46.66
C GLU A 456 -3.94 5.33 45.61
N PRO A 457 -4.16 6.66 45.62
CA PRO A 457 -5.01 7.40 46.57
C PRO A 457 -6.51 7.22 46.28
N ASP A 458 -7.33 7.26 47.33
CA ASP A 458 -8.79 7.18 47.19
C ASP A 458 -9.37 8.42 46.48
N SER A 459 -10.46 8.22 45.74
CA SER A 459 -11.20 9.29 45.07
C SER A 459 -12.64 8.85 44.78
N ASP A 460 -13.57 9.82 44.68
CA ASP A 460 -14.99 9.54 44.40
C ASP A 460 -15.21 8.60 43.17
N PRO A 461 -14.48 8.76 42.04
CA PRO A 461 -14.64 7.84 40.91
C PRO A 461 -14.24 6.40 41.24
N LYS A 462 -13.20 6.19 42.04
CA LYS A 462 -12.74 4.87 42.49
C LYS A 462 -13.75 4.21 43.42
N GLU A 463 -14.33 4.97 44.35
CA GLU A 463 -15.36 4.46 45.25
C GLU A 463 -16.59 3.97 44.50
N ARG A 464 -16.98 4.68 43.44
CA ARG A 464 -18.17 4.38 42.65
C ARG A 464 -17.95 3.38 41.52
N PHE A 465 -16.71 3.04 41.18
CA PHE A 465 -16.41 2.15 40.06
C PHE A 465 -16.92 0.72 40.29
N ARG A 466 -17.74 0.23 39.36
CA ARG A 466 -18.29 -1.12 39.33
C ARG A 466 -18.32 -1.60 37.87
N SER A 467 -18.11 -2.89 37.65
CA SER A 467 -18.16 -3.49 36.31
C SER A 467 -18.71 -4.91 36.37
N HIS A 468 -19.43 -5.30 35.31
CA HIS A 468 -19.79 -6.69 35.03
C HIS A 468 -18.83 -7.36 34.04
N GLU A 469 -17.97 -6.58 33.38
CA GLU A 469 -17.06 -7.05 32.32
C GLU A 469 -15.68 -7.44 32.86
N VAL A 470 -15.31 -6.89 34.02
CA VAL A 470 -14.01 -7.13 34.68
C VAL A 470 -14.22 -7.31 36.18
N THR A 471 -13.39 -8.16 36.80
CA THR A 471 -13.36 -8.30 38.25
C THR A 471 -12.78 -7.04 38.89
N VAL A 472 -13.46 -6.47 39.88
CA VAL A 472 -12.99 -5.27 40.59
C VAL A 472 -12.37 -5.68 41.92
N VAL A 473 -11.07 -5.48 42.07
CA VAL A 473 -10.32 -5.74 43.30
C VAL A 473 -10.07 -4.41 44.01
N ARG A 474 -10.51 -4.27 45.27
CA ARG A 474 -10.38 -3.03 46.04
C ARG A 474 -9.34 -3.18 47.14
N ALA A 475 -8.28 -2.37 47.07
CA ALA A 475 -7.19 -2.36 48.02
C ALA A 475 -7.17 -1.06 48.85
N THR A 476 -8.32 -0.74 49.47
CA THR A 476 -8.57 0.49 50.26
C THR A 476 -7.89 0.49 51.65
N GLY A 477 -6.70 -0.11 51.74
CA GLY A 477 -5.91 -0.24 52.98
C GLY A 477 -4.51 -0.80 52.72
N GLY A 478 -4.01 -0.64 51.49
CA GLY A 478 -2.77 -1.25 51.02
C GLY A 478 -2.92 -2.66 50.44
N PHE A 479 -1.82 -3.17 49.91
CA PHE A 479 -1.76 -4.49 49.28
C PHE A 479 -1.92 -5.64 50.29
N SER A 480 -2.79 -6.60 49.96
CA SER A 480 -2.89 -7.93 50.61
C SER A 480 -3.03 -9.01 49.53
N GLY A 481 -2.26 -10.09 49.65
CA GLY A 481 -2.26 -11.18 48.67
C GLY A 481 -3.62 -11.88 48.52
N ASP A 482 -4.44 -11.88 49.57
CA ASP A 482 -5.79 -12.47 49.53
C ASP A 482 -6.71 -11.75 48.53
N LEU A 483 -6.47 -10.46 48.27
CA LEU A 483 -7.28 -9.65 47.34
C LEU A 483 -7.21 -10.14 45.90
N VAL A 484 -6.11 -10.79 45.52
CA VAL A 484 -5.86 -11.27 44.16
C VAL A 484 -5.91 -12.78 44.03
N LYS A 485 -6.22 -13.51 45.12
CA LYS A 485 -6.20 -14.97 45.14
C LYS A 485 -7.10 -15.62 44.07
N GLU A 486 -8.35 -15.17 43.96
CA GLU A 486 -9.30 -15.67 42.95
C GLU A 486 -8.78 -15.41 41.52
N LEU A 487 -8.11 -14.28 41.31
CA LEU A 487 -7.51 -13.95 40.02
C LEU A 487 -6.37 -14.90 39.67
N ILE A 488 -5.51 -15.20 40.64
CA ILE A 488 -4.37 -16.10 40.50
C ILE A 488 -4.85 -17.52 40.18
N GLU A 489 -5.90 -17.99 40.86
CA GLU A 489 -6.51 -19.29 40.58
C GLU A 489 -7.05 -19.37 39.15
N LYS A 490 -7.71 -18.31 38.65
CA LYS A 490 -8.18 -18.24 37.24
C LYS A 490 -7.04 -18.17 36.22
N LEU A 491 -5.92 -17.56 36.57
CA LEU A 491 -4.75 -17.46 35.68
C LEU A 491 -4.00 -18.79 35.56
N LYS A 492 -4.05 -19.62 36.61
CA LYS A 492 -3.38 -20.93 36.69
C LYS A 492 -4.23 -22.09 36.16
N ALA A 493 -5.55 -22.01 36.27
CA ALA A 493 -6.49 -22.94 35.62
C ALA A 493 -6.40 -22.77 34.10
#